data_AF-A0A660XGW3-F1
#
_entry.id   AF-A0A660XGW3-F1
#
_cell.length_a   1.000
_cell.length_b   1.000
_cell.length_c   1.000
_cell.angle_alpha   90.00
_cell.angle_beta   90.00
_cell.angle_gamma   90.00
#
_symmetry.space_group_name_H-M   'P 1'
#
loop_
_entity.id
_entity.type
_entity.pdbx_description
1 polymer ?
#
loop_
_entity_poly.entity_id
_entity_poly.type
_entity_poly.pdbx_seq_one_letter_code
_entity_poly.pdbx_strand_id
1 'polypeptide(L)' 'MQIIKTSIPDVIHLRSKVYSDLRGDFRETYRNTRFKDAGIECDFVQDNMVHSI' A
#
# COMPACT_ATOMS: atom_id res chain seq x y z
N MET A 1 4.80 -2.15 -6.09
CA MET A 1 4.55 -2.64 -4.72
C MET A 1 5.18 -4.00 -4.59
N GLN A 2 5.78 -4.30 -3.44
CA GLN A 2 6.28 -5.64 -3.10
C GLN A 2 5.36 -6.25 -2.04
N ILE A 3 4.96 -7.50 -2.22
CA ILE A 3 4.17 -8.27 -1.24
C ILE A 3 5.13 -9.00 -0.31
N ILE A 4 4.99 -8.79 0.99
CA ILE A 4 5.77 -9.47 2.02
C ILE A 4 4.79 -10.25 2.90
N LYS A 5 4.94 -11.58 2.95
CA LYS A 5 4.14 -12.44 3.83
C LYS A 5 4.47 -12.14 5.28
N THR A 6 3.47 -12.17 6.15
CA THR A 6 3.66 -12.05 7.59
C THR A 6 3.49 -13.41 8.27
N SER A 7 3.61 -13.44 9.60
CA SER A 7 3.31 -14.64 10.39
C SER A 7 1.82 -15.01 10.40
N ILE A 8 0.93 -14.06 10.10
CA ILE A 8 -0.50 -14.30 9.97
C ILE A 8 -0.80 -14.50 8.46
N PRO A 9 -1.31 -15.67 8.04
CA PRO A 9 -1.46 -16.00 6.62
C PRO A 9 -2.23 -14.98 5.78
N ASP A 10 -3.30 -14.40 6.33
CA ASP A 10 -4.18 -13.46 5.63
C ASP A 10 -3.71 -12.00 5.72
N VAL A 11 -2.60 -11.74 6.43
CA VAL A 11 -2.03 -10.40 6.57
C VAL A 11 -0.77 -10.29 5.73
N ILE A 12 -0.76 -9.30 4.85
CA ILE A 12 0.38 -8.98 3.99
C ILE A 12 0.91 -7.58 4.30
N HIS A 13 2.23 -7.41 4.21
CA HIS A 13 2.86 -6.11 4.19
C HIS A 13 3.10 -5.71 2.73
N LEU A 14 2.31 -4.74 2.26
CA LEU A 14 2.47 -4.12 0.95
C LEU A 14 3.45 -2.96 1.02
N ARG A 15 4.66 -3.15 0.50
CA ARG A 15 5.69 -2.10 0.47
C ARG A 15 5.59 -1.27 -0.80
N SER A 16 5.32 0.03 -0.66
CA SER A 16 5.36 0.99 -1.78
C SER A 16 6.80 1.18 -2.27
N LYS A 17 6.98 1.35 -3.59
CA LYS A 17 8.26 1.81 -4.13
C LYS A 17 8.37 3.31 -3.88
N VAL A 18 9.52 3.76 -3.39
CA VAL A 18 9.84 5.18 -3.24
C VAL A 18 10.56 5.66 -4.49
N TYR A 19 10.11 6.78 -5.04
CA TYR A 19 10.77 7.51 -6.11
C TYR A 19 11.26 8.83 -5.52
N SER A 20 12.58 9.02 -5.47
CA SER A 20 13.19 10.18 -4.81
C SER A 20 13.94 11.02 -5.82
N ASP A 21 13.81 12.34 -5.71
CA ASP A 21 14.63 13.32 -6.42
C ASP A 21 14.85 14.58 -5.56
N LEU A 22 15.47 15.62 -6.12
CA LEU A 22 15.80 16.87 -5.41
C LEU A 22 14.56 17.60 -4.83
N ARG A 23 13.35 17.28 -5.29
CA ARG A 23 12.08 17.86 -4.82
C ARG A 23 11.48 17.09 -3.64
N GLY A 24 11.99 15.89 -3.36
CA GLY A 24 11.53 15.01 -2.29
C GLY A 24 11.17 13.61 -2.76
N ASP A 25 10.28 12.96 -1.99
CA ASP A 25 9.85 11.58 -2.21
C ASP A 25 8.43 11.51 -2.77
N PHE A 26 8.24 10.70 -3.80
CA PHE A 26 6.95 10.29 -4.31
C PHE A 26 6.71 8.80 -4.06
N ARG A 27 5.47 8.45 -3.70
CA ARG A 27 5.02 7.07 -3.49
C ARG A 27 3.62 6.90 -4.05
N GLU A 28 3.43 5.85 -4.83
CA GLU A 28 2.10 5.35 -5.17
C GLU A 28 1.62 4.44 -4.02
N THR A 29 0.81 5.00 -3.13
CA THR A 29 0.30 4.31 -1.93
C THR A 29 -0.88 3.38 -2.23
N TYR A 30 -1.61 3.65 -3.30
CA TYR A 30 -2.71 2.82 -3.80
C TYR A 30 -2.70 2.75 -5.34
N ARG A 31 -2.98 1.56 -5.88
CA ARG A 31 -3.33 1.34 -7.30
C ARG A 31 -4.23 0.11 -7.36
N ASN A 32 -5.48 0.28 -7.82
CA ASN A 32 -6.49 -0.79 -7.86
C ASN A 32 -5.96 -2.09 -8.47
N THR A 33 -5.33 -2.01 -9.66
CA THR A 33 -4.79 -3.20 -10.34
C THR A 33 -3.73 -3.92 -9.52
N ARG A 34 -2.82 -3.20 -8.84
CA ARG A 34 -1.78 -3.81 -8.00
C ARG A 34 -2.31 -4.44 -6.71
N PHE A 35 -3.44 -3.94 -6.21
CA PHE A 35 -4.11 -4.52 -5.04
C PHE A 35 -4.82 -5.82 -5.44
N LYS A 36 -5.50 -5.84 -6.59
CA LYS A 36 -6.09 -7.06 -7.17
C LYS A 36 -5.04 -8.11 -7.49
N ASP A 37 -3.92 -7.72 -8.11
CA ASP A 37 -2.77 -8.63 -8.34
C ASP A 37 -2.20 -9.21 -7.03
N ALA A 38 -2.43 -8.56 -5.90
CA ALA A 38 -2.05 -9.02 -4.56
C ALA A 38 -3.14 -9.84 -3.84
N GLY A 39 -4.26 -10.15 -4.51
CA GLY A 39 -5.40 -10.89 -3.96
C GLY A 39 -6.37 -10.04 -3.15
N ILE A 40 -6.26 -8.71 -3.20
CA ILE A 40 -7.19 -7.79 -2.53
C ILE A 40 -8.26 -7.36 -3.53
N GLU A 41 -9.36 -8.09 -3.54
CA GLU A 41 -10.48 -7.90 -4.48
C GLU A 41 -11.52 -6.85 -4.01
N CYS A 42 -11.32 -6.23 -2.85
CA CYS A 42 -12.27 -5.25 -2.33
C CYS A 42 -12.13 -3.88 -3.02
N ASP A 43 -13.26 -3.17 -3.10
CA ASP A 43 -13.29 -1.80 -3.60
C ASP A 43 -12.82 -0.81 -2.52
N PHE A 44 -12.08 0.20 -2.96
CA PHE A 44 -11.66 1.30 -2.11
C PHE A 44 -12.79 2.32 -2.00
N VAL A 45 -13.57 2.23 -0.92
CA VAL A 45 -14.79 3.05 -0.73
C VAL A 45 -14.50 4.35 0.00
N GLN A 46 -13.66 4.30 1.03
CA GLN A 46 -13.39 5.44 1.90
C GLN A 46 -12.00 5.33 2.52
N ASP A 47 -11.35 6.48 2.70
CA ASP A 47 -10.16 6.65 3.52
C ASP A 47 -10.49 7.41 4.81
N ASN A 48 -9.78 7.04 5.88
CA ASN A 48 -9.84 7.73 7.17
C ASN A 48 -8.43 8.16 7.54
N MET A 49 -8.30 9.37 8.11
CA MET A 49 -7.04 9.89 8.65
C MET A 49 -7.23 10.26 10.13
N VAL A 50 -6.34 9.75 10.98
CA VAL A 50 -6.28 10.09 12.41
C VAL A 50 -4.85 10.44 12.76
N HIS A 51 -4.66 11.45 13.61
CA HIS A 51 -3.36 11.86 14.14
C HIS A 51 -3.37 11.71 15.66
N SER A 52 -2.33 11.07 16.20
CA SER A 52 -2.09 10.93 17.65
C SER A 52 -0.73 11.55 17.98
N ILE A 53 -0.65 12.24 19.13
CA ILE A 53 0.57 12.83 19.68
C ILE A 53 1.20 11.86 20.68
#